data_AF-A0A0F9XB03-F1
#
_entry.id   AF-A0A0F9XB03-F1
#
_cell.length_a   1.000
_cell.length_b   1.000
_cell.length_c   1.000
_cell.angle_alpha   90.00
_cell.angle_beta   90.00
_cell.angle_gamma   90.00
#
_symmetry.space_group_name_H-M   'P 1'
#
loop_
_entity.id
_entity.type
_entity.pdbx_description
1 polymer ?
#
loop_
_entity_poly.entity_id
_entity_poly.type
_entity_poly.pdbx_seq_one_letter_code
_entity_poly.pdbx_strand_id
1 'polypeptide(L)'
;MSCNNWEEGSVKFSMSEWVAFRTAIIEKVNELREKKYRLACEAYAAAQKAGKGQRGFSRADWVQDSERFWEAAQYITRRGDKKIYKPKKKAFPILPTSKSVVLHLEEVTITLDNKKRAMTYSSGENNRAVERARENPVVALLFQRLRAITWTRGTGGEFVGNDEHNRDSRDSGGGGNYTTACFGVQRSGNVILY
;
A
#
# COMPACT_ATOMS: atom_id res chain seq x y z
N MET A 1 -1.12 24.99 0.48
CA MET A 1 0.34 24.91 0.25
C MET A 1 0.67 23.48 -0.12
N SER A 2 1.33 23.27 -1.25
CA SER A 2 1.90 21.98 -1.63
C SER A 2 3.18 21.74 -0.84
N CYS A 3 3.38 20.53 -0.34
CA CYS A 3 4.62 20.11 0.29
C CYS A 3 4.99 18.77 -0.31
N ASN A 4 6.02 18.76 -1.15
CA ASN A 4 6.57 17.52 -1.68
C ASN A 4 7.37 16.82 -0.58
N ASN A 5 6.97 15.61 -0.22
CA ASN A 5 7.67 14.80 0.77
C ASN A 5 7.92 13.39 0.23
N TRP A 6 8.92 12.72 0.79
CA TRP A 6 9.21 11.32 0.53
C TRP A 6 9.74 10.65 1.80
N GLU A 7 9.58 9.33 1.87
CA GLU A 7 10.06 8.49 2.96
C GLU A 7 10.51 7.14 2.40
N GLU A 8 11.72 6.73 2.73
CA GLU A 8 12.26 5.42 2.36
C GLU A 8 12.97 4.77 3.53
N GLY A 9 12.93 3.45 3.61
CA GLY A 9 13.60 2.73 4.68
C GLY A 9 13.70 1.25 4.44
N SER A 10 14.57 0.61 5.20
CA SER A 10 14.75 -0.84 5.16
C SER A 10 14.92 -1.40 6.55
N VAL A 11 14.21 -2.49 6.83
CA VAL A 11 14.23 -3.17 8.12
C VAL A 11 14.55 -4.64 7.92
N LYS A 12 15.50 -5.15 8.71
CA LYS A 12 15.89 -6.55 8.75
C LYS A 12 15.30 -7.23 9.99
N PHE A 13 14.82 -8.45 9.81
CA PHE A 13 14.10 -9.20 10.84
C PHE A 13 14.87 -10.44 11.28
N SER A 14 14.53 -10.94 12.46
CA SER A 14 14.85 -12.32 12.85
C SER A 14 14.01 -13.31 12.01
N MET A 15 14.37 -14.59 12.01
CA MET A 15 13.64 -15.58 11.19
C MET A 15 12.16 -15.74 11.63
N SER A 16 11.90 -15.81 12.94
CA SER A 16 10.55 -15.98 13.48
C SER A 16 9.67 -14.75 13.19
N GLU A 17 10.20 -13.56 13.48
CA GLU A 17 9.48 -12.30 13.26
C GLU A 17 9.23 -12.05 11.77
N TRP A 18 10.19 -12.40 10.91
CA TRP A 18 10.02 -12.27 9.47
C TRP A 18 8.82 -13.05 8.94
N VAL A 19 8.67 -14.31 9.34
CA VAL A 19 7.58 -15.16 8.86
C VAL A 19 6.23 -14.62 9.31
N ALA A 20 6.10 -14.27 10.60
CA ALA A 20 4.86 -13.71 11.15
C ALA A 20 4.52 -12.36 10.50
N PHE A 21 5.49 -11.45 10.42
CA PHE A 21 5.35 -10.14 9.81
C PHE A 21 4.90 -10.25 8.35
N ARG A 22 5.67 -10.97 7.52
CA ARG A 22 5.39 -11.13 6.09
C ARG A 22 4.01 -11.74 5.84
N THR A 23 3.65 -12.75 6.61
CA THR A 23 2.36 -13.44 6.49
C THR A 23 1.21 -12.46 6.76
N ALA A 24 1.28 -11.68 7.84
CA ALA A 24 0.25 -10.70 8.17
C ALA A 24 0.07 -9.63 7.06
N ILE A 25 1.16 -9.14 6.47
CA ILE A 25 1.09 -8.16 5.37
C ILE A 25 0.46 -8.77 4.12
N ILE A 26 0.90 -9.97 3.73
CA ILE A 26 0.39 -10.65 2.53
C ILE A 26 -1.09 -11.01 2.70
N GLU A 27 -1.49 -11.51 3.87
CA GLU A 27 -2.88 -11.80 4.20
C GLU A 27 -3.74 -10.55 4.10
N LYS A 28 -3.27 -9.39 4.60
CA LYS A 28 -4.00 -8.14 4.49
C LYS A 28 -4.21 -7.71 3.04
N VAL A 29 -3.17 -7.82 2.21
CA VAL A 29 -3.28 -7.54 0.76
C VAL A 29 -4.28 -8.47 0.11
N ASN A 30 -4.23 -9.76 0.43
CA ASN A 30 -5.14 -10.76 -0.12
C ASN A 30 -6.59 -10.52 0.32
N GLU A 31 -6.82 -10.15 1.59
CA GLU A 31 -8.13 -9.75 2.13
C GLU A 31 -8.72 -8.57 1.33
N LEU A 32 -7.92 -7.52 1.09
CA LEU A 32 -8.37 -6.35 0.31
C LEU A 32 -8.64 -6.71 -1.15
N ARG A 33 -7.82 -7.56 -1.76
CA ARG A 33 -8.06 -8.05 -3.14
C ARG A 33 -9.34 -8.87 -3.23
N GLU A 34 -9.62 -9.70 -2.24
CA GLU A 34 -10.87 -10.47 -2.18
C GLU A 34 -12.09 -9.54 -1.99
N LYS A 35 -11.99 -8.53 -1.11
CA LYS A 35 -13.03 -7.50 -0.96
C LYS A 35 -13.32 -6.79 -2.28
N LYS A 36 -12.28 -6.37 -3.02
CA LYS A 36 -12.44 -5.76 -4.35
C LYS A 36 -13.08 -6.71 -5.35
N TYR A 37 -12.70 -7.99 -5.35
CA TYR A 37 -13.34 -9.00 -6.20
C TYR A 37 -14.83 -9.17 -5.89
N ARG A 38 -15.20 -9.25 -4.60
CA ARG A 38 -16.60 -9.34 -4.17
C ARG A 38 -17.40 -8.11 -4.59
N LEU A 39 -16.84 -6.90 -4.40
CA LEU A 39 -17.46 -5.66 -4.83
C LEU A 39 -17.69 -5.64 -6.36
N ALA A 40 -16.72 -6.12 -7.14
CA ALA A 40 -16.87 -6.22 -8.60
C ALA A 40 -17.96 -7.23 -9.00
N CYS A 41 -18.08 -8.36 -8.31
CA CYS A 41 -19.17 -9.31 -8.53
C CYS A 41 -20.54 -8.70 -8.21
N GLU A 42 -20.63 -7.94 -7.11
CA GLU A 42 -21.85 -7.25 -6.73
C GLU A 42 -22.23 -6.17 -7.75
N ALA A 43 -21.28 -5.32 -8.14
CA ALA A 43 -21.47 -4.29 -9.16
C ALA A 43 -21.97 -4.88 -10.49
N TYR A 44 -21.37 -6.00 -10.91
CA TYR A 44 -21.81 -6.72 -12.10
C TYR A 44 -23.27 -7.19 -12.00
N ALA A 45 -23.65 -7.81 -10.88
CA ALA A 45 -25.01 -8.29 -10.67
C ALA A 45 -26.03 -7.14 -10.61
N ALA A 46 -25.69 -6.05 -9.90
CA ALA A 46 -26.52 -4.87 -9.76
C ALA A 46 -26.78 -4.19 -11.12
N ALA A 47 -25.73 -4.00 -11.92
CA ALA A 47 -25.83 -3.40 -13.25
C ALA A 47 -26.59 -4.30 -14.24
N GLN A 48 -26.45 -5.63 -14.14
CA GLN A 48 -27.27 -6.57 -14.92
C GLN A 48 -28.77 -6.40 -14.61
N LYS A 49 -29.10 -6.28 -13.31
CA LYS A 49 -30.48 -6.04 -12.85
C LYS A 49 -31.01 -4.68 -13.32
N ALA A 50 -30.22 -3.61 -13.17
CA ALA A 50 -30.61 -2.25 -13.54
C ALA A 50 -30.94 -2.12 -15.02
N GLY A 51 -30.12 -2.71 -15.91
CA GLY A 51 -30.35 -2.62 -17.35
C GLY A 51 -31.35 -3.63 -17.92
N LYS A 52 -32.00 -4.46 -17.11
CA LYS A 52 -32.93 -5.49 -17.60
C LYS A 52 -34.18 -4.83 -18.18
N GLY A 53 -34.49 -5.13 -19.44
CA GLY A 53 -35.68 -4.59 -20.14
C GLY A 53 -35.54 -3.14 -20.61
N GLN A 54 -34.41 -2.47 -20.34
CA GLN A 54 -34.18 -1.10 -20.77
C GLN A 54 -33.38 -1.05 -22.08
N ARG A 55 -34.00 -0.54 -23.14
CA ARG A 55 -33.33 -0.34 -24.44
C ARG A 55 -32.39 0.86 -24.36
N GLY A 56 -31.17 0.72 -24.87
CA GLY A 56 -30.17 1.81 -24.90
C GLY A 56 -29.47 2.09 -23.58
N PHE A 57 -29.83 1.40 -22.49
CA PHE A 57 -29.21 1.57 -21.18
C PHE A 57 -27.72 1.13 -21.19
N SER A 58 -26.84 2.03 -20.81
CA SER A 58 -25.41 1.76 -20.65
C SER A 58 -25.14 1.24 -19.24
N ARG A 59 -24.85 -0.06 -19.14
CA ARG A 59 -24.47 -0.66 -17.85
C ARG A 59 -23.10 -0.19 -17.39
N ALA A 60 -22.22 0.15 -18.34
CA ALA A 60 -20.89 0.63 -18.04
C ALA A 60 -20.95 2.02 -17.38
N ASP A 61 -21.67 2.96 -17.99
CA ASP A 61 -21.82 4.33 -17.45
C ASP A 61 -22.49 4.28 -16.08
N TRP A 62 -23.55 3.47 -15.92
CA TRP A 62 -24.21 3.28 -14.62
C TRP A 62 -23.27 2.81 -13.49
N VAL A 63 -22.31 1.92 -13.80
CA VAL A 63 -21.31 1.48 -12.80
C VAL A 63 -20.28 2.57 -12.54
N GLN A 64 -19.81 3.26 -13.60
CA GLN A 64 -18.78 4.30 -13.51
C GLN A 64 -19.27 5.52 -12.73
N ASP A 65 -20.54 5.90 -12.91
CA ASP A 65 -21.18 7.02 -12.24
C ASP A 65 -21.69 6.66 -10.83
N SER A 66 -21.57 5.39 -10.42
CA SER A 66 -22.02 4.94 -9.11
C SER A 66 -21.01 5.27 -8.02
N GLU A 67 -21.40 6.13 -7.06
CA GLU A 67 -20.62 6.38 -5.83
C GLU A 67 -20.27 5.11 -5.06
N ARG A 68 -21.08 4.04 -5.21
CA ARG A 68 -20.85 2.76 -4.55
C ARG A 68 -19.89 1.85 -5.31
N PHE A 69 -19.91 1.87 -6.64
CA PHE A 69 -19.23 0.88 -7.47
C PHE A 69 -18.08 1.44 -8.33
N TRP A 70 -17.81 2.74 -8.28
CA TRP A 70 -16.76 3.37 -9.08
C TRP A 70 -15.39 2.68 -8.91
N GLU A 71 -15.01 2.27 -7.69
CA GLU A 71 -13.75 1.55 -7.44
C GLU A 71 -13.65 0.21 -8.18
N ALA A 72 -14.80 -0.44 -8.38
CA ALA A 72 -14.91 -1.71 -9.07
C ALA A 72 -15.04 -1.57 -10.60
N ALA A 73 -15.37 -0.37 -11.09
CA ALA A 73 -15.67 -0.10 -12.49
C ALA A 73 -14.52 -0.52 -13.42
N GLN A 74 -13.27 -0.25 -13.02
CA GLN A 74 -12.07 -0.61 -13.79
C GLN A 74 -11.94 -2.12 -14.06
N TYR A 75 -12.55 -2.98 -13.23
CA TYR A 75 -12.45 -4.43 -13.36
C TYR A 75 -13.56 -5.05 -14.23
N ILE A 76 -14.66 -4.32 -14.45
CA ILE A 76 -15.84 -4.84 -15.15
C ILE A 76 -16.27 -4.00 -16.34
N THR A 77 -15.66 -2.83 -16.56
CA THR A 77 -15.92 -1.97 -17.72
C THR A 77 -14.68 -1.87 -18.60
N ARG A 78 -14.87 -1.41 -19.84
CA ARG A 78 -13.79 -1.04 -20.75
C ARG A 78 -14.12 0.32 -21.35
N ARG A 79 -13.09 1.11 -21.62
CA ARG A 79 -13.26 2.46 -22.18
C ARG A 79 -14.02 2.37 -23.52
N GLY A 80 -15.12 3.11 -23.62
CA GLY A 80 -15.96 3.20 -24.83
C GLY A 80 -17.02 2.10 -24.97
N ASP A 81 -17.01 1.07 -24.10
CA ASP A 81 -18.02 0.02 -24.14
C ASP A 81 -19.24 0.40 -23.29
N LYS A 82 -20.45 0.16 -23.82
CA LYS A 82 -21.72 0.28 -23.04
C LYS A 82 -22.03 -0.94 -22.17
N LYS A 83 -21.26 -2.02 -22.34
CA LYS A 83 -21.47 -3.32 -21.70
C LYS A 83 -20.48 -3.56 -20.56
N ILE A 84 -20.88 -4.43 -19.64
CA ILE A 84 -20.05 -4.87 -18.53
C ILE A 84 -19.59 -6.31 -18.73
N TYR A 85 -18.48 -6.65 -18.10
CA TYR A 85 -17.83 -7.94 -18.18
C TYR A 85 -17.85 -8.62 -16.81
N LYS A 86 -18.11 -9.93 -16.80
CA LYS A 86 -18.07 -10.71 -15.57
C LYS A 86 -16.64 -10.64 -14.98
N PRO A 87 -16.48 -10.22 -13.71
CA PRO A 87 -15.16 -10.20 -13.07
C PRO A 87 -14.55 -11.60 -13.04
N LYS A 88 -13.25 -11.68 -13.31
CA LYS A 88 -12.51 -12.95 -13.27
C LYS A 88 -11.57 -12.95 -12.07
N LYS A 89 -11.55 -14.05 -11.30
CA LYS A 89 -10.63 -14.19 -10.14
C LYS A 89 -9.17 -13.91 -10.50
N LYS A 90 -8.74 -14.25 -11.72
CA LYS A 90 -7.37 -13.98 -12.20
C LYS A 90 -6.99 -12.49 -12.26
N ALA A 91 -7.96 -11.58 -12.32
CA ALA A 91 -7.71 -10.14 -12.25
C ALA A 91 -7.38 -9.66 -10.82
N PHE A 92 -7.57 -10.53 -9.82
CA PHE A 92 -7.31 -10.29 -8.40
C PHE A 92 -6.35 -11.37 -7.89
N PRO A 93 -5.08 -11.38 -8.35
CA PRO A 93 -4.15 -12.45 -8.02
C PRO A 93 -3.91 -12.49 -6.51
N ILE A 94 -4.01 -13.68 -5.92
CA ILE A 94 -3.65 -13.91 -4.51
C ILE A 94 -2.14 -14.12 -4.43
N LEU A 95 -1.49 -13.42 -3.52
CA LEU A 95 -0.05 -13.51 -3.33
C LEU A 95 0.29 -14.70 -2.43
N PRO A 96 1.27 -15.53 -2.81
CA PRO A 96 1.73 -16.62 -1.96
C PRO A 96 2.52 -16.08 -0.78
N THR A 97 2.29 -16.64 0.41
CA THR A 97 3.00 -16.22 1.62
C THR A 97 4.45 -16.66 1.64
N SER A 98 4.94 -17.55 0.78
CA SER A 98 6.29 -18.14 0.85
C SER A 98 7.35 -17.48 -0.05
N LYS A 99 6.95 -16.56 -0.94
CA LYS A 99 7.85 -15.95 -1.93
C LYS A 99 8.18 -14.50 -1.58
N SER A 100 9.29 -14.00 -2.10
CA SER A 100 9.54 -12.56 -2.12
C SER A 100 8.48 -11.87 -2.98
N VAL A 101 8.03 -10.70 -2.58
CA VAL A 101 6.97 -9.97 -3.27
C VAL A 101 7.26 -8.48 -3.29
N VAL A 102 6.91 -7.84 -4.40
CA VAL A 102 6.88 -6.38 -4.51
C VAL A 102 5.42 -5.96 -4.59
N LEU A 103 5.02 -5.10 -3.68
CA LEU A 103 3.68 -4.54 -3.59
C LEU A 103 3.75 -3.12 -4.12
N HIS A 104 3.21 -2.91 -5.32
CA HIS A 104 2.94 -1.58 -5.84
C HIS A 104 1.55 -1.16 -5.36
N LEU A 105 1.54 -0.29 -4.36
CA LEU A 105 0.35 0.39 -3.86
C LEU A 105 0.42 1.85 -4.36
N GLU A 106 -0.70 2.56 -4.30
CA GLU A 106 -0.89 3.87 -4.96
C GLU A 106 0.32 4.82 -4.86
N GLU A 107 0.67 5.26 -3.65
CA GLU A 107 1.77 6.21 -3.40
C GLU A 107 3.02 5.53 -2.78
N VAL A 108 3.07 4.20 -2.78
CA VAL A 108 4.09 3.45 -2.02
C VAL A 108 4.42 2.10 -2.64
N THR A 109 5.72 1.80 -2.67
CA THR A 109 6.23 0.48 -3.00
C THR A 109 6.78 -0.20 -1.73
N ILE A 110 6.30 -1.40 -1.46
CA ILE A 110 6.81 -2.26 -0.38
C ILE A 110 7.44 -3.51 -0.98
N THR A 111 8.71 -3.75 -0.68
CA THR A 111 9.40 -4.98 -1.07
C THR A 111 9.57 -5.89 0.14
N LEU A 112 9.11 -7.13 0.04
CA LEU A 112 9.31 -8.18 1.03
C LEU A 112 10.31 -9.20 0.48
N ASP A 113 11.58 -9.14 0.92
CA ASP A 113 12.65 -10.04 0.45
C ASP A 113 12.87 -11.21 1.43
N ASN A 114 12.48 -12.41 0.99
CA ASN A 114 12.58 -13.62 1.79
C ASN A 114 14.03 -14.09 2.00
N LYS A 115 14.94 -13.82 1.06
CA LYS A 115 16.35 -14.23 1.18
C LYS A 115 17.07 -13.37 2.20
N LYS A 116 16.83 -12.05 2.15
CA LYS A 116 17.44 -11.09 3.09
C LYS A 116 16.72 -11.02 4.42
N ARG A 117 15.49 -11.54 4.51
CA ARG A 117 14.55 -11.33 5.63
C ARG A 117 14.44 -9.85 5.95
N ALA A 118 14.19 -9.08 4.89
CA ALA A 118 14.18 -7.64 4.93
C ALA A 118 12.94 -7.11 4.22
N MET A 119 12.41 -6.02 4.76
CA MET A 119 11.36 -5.24 4.15
C MET A 119 11.94 -3.89 3.75
N THR A 120 11.64 -3.45 2.54
CA THR A 120 11.95 -2.10 2.06
C THR A 120 10.66 -1.36 1.78
N TYR A 121 10.61 -0.10 2.17
CA TYR A 121 9.50 0.82 1.99
C TYR A 121 10.02 2.03 1.23
N SER A 122 9.24 2.51 0.27
CA SER A 122 9.52 3.75 -0.44
C SER A 122 8.21 4.40 -0.85
N SER A 123 7.96 5.61 -0.36
CA SER A 123 6.93 6.49 -0.90
C SER A 123 7.56 7.40 -1.96
N GLY A 124 6.88 7.59 -3.09
CA GLY A 124 7.38 8.49 -4.14
C GLY A 124 7.51 9.93 -3.66
N GLU A 125 8.29 10.75 -4.36
CA GLU A 125 8.37 12.19 -4.11
C GLU A 125 7.18 12.88 -4.80
N ASN A 126 6.18 13.26 -4.00
CA ASN A 126 4.98 13.95 -4.49
C ASN A 126 4.34 14.77 -3.36
N ASN A 127 3.39 15.63 -3.71
CA ASN A 127 2.65 16.44 -2.75
C ASN A 127 1.82 15.55 -1.83
N ARG A 128 2.16 15.53 -0.53
CA ARG A 128 1.57 14.68 0.51
C ARG A 128 1.67 13.17 0.24
N ALA A 129 2.75 12.73 -0.41
CA ALA A 129 2.96 11.32 -0.75
C ALA A 129 3.05 10.45 0.52
N VAL A 130 3.78 10.92 1.53
CA VAL A 130 3.97 10.17 2.78
C VAL A 130 2.65 10.01 3.52
N GLU A 131 1.85 11.08 3.67
CA GLU A 131 0.55 10.99 4.35
C GLU A 131 -0.39 10.01 3.65
N ARG A 132 -0.50 10.11 2.31
CA ARG A 132 -1.34 9.18 1.52
C ARG A 132 -0.83 7.75 1.57
N ALA A 133 0.48 7.55 1.55
CA ALA A 133 1.08 6.24 1.74
C ALA A 133 0.69 5.65 3.10
N ARG A 134 0.76 6.45 4.18
CA ARG A 134 0.41 6.03 5.55
C ARG A 134 -1.09 5.79 5.76
N GLU A 135 -1.96 6.45 4.99
CA GLU A 135 -3.41 6.18 4.97
C GLU A 135 -3.75 4.81 4.37
N ASN A 136 -2.85 4.20 3.59
CA ASN A 136 -3.08 2.88 3.04
C ASN A 136 -3.21 1.83 4.16
N PRO A 137 -4.29 1.02 4.21
CA PRO A 137 -4.50 0.05 5.29
C PRO A 137 -3.39 -1.00 5.43
N VAL A 138 -2.68 -1.31 4.34
CA VAL A 138 -1.53 -2.24 4.37
C VAL A 138 -0.33 -1.57 5.04
N VAL A 139 -0.08 -0.30 4.74
CA VAL A 139 1.01 0.49 5.35
C VAL A 139 0.73 0.75 6.82
N ALA A 140 -0.50 1.09 7.17
CA ALA A 140 -0.91 1.25 8.56
C ALA A 140 -0.63 -0.03 9.38
N LEU A 141 -1.04 -1.19 8.85
CA LEU A 141 -0.73 -2.49 9.47
C LEU A 141 0.78 -2.75 9.52
N LEU A 142 1.52 -2.41 8.48
CA LEU A 142 2.97 -2.56 8.42
C LEU A 142 3.67 -1.85 9.57
N PHE A 143 3.39 -0.56 9.77
CA PHE A 143 4.01 0.20 10.87
C PHE A 143 3.50 -0.23 12.25
N GLN A 144 2.23 -0.61 12.36
CA GLN A 144 1.70 -1.21 13.58
C GLN A 144 2.49 -2.48 13.95
N ARG A 145 2.76 -3.35 12.97
CA ARG A 145 3.52 -4.58 13.20
C ARG A 145 4.98 -4.30 13.52
N LEU A 146 5.64 -3.38 12.81
CA LEU A 146 7.02 -2.99 13.11
C LEU A 146 7.21 -2.53 14.56
N ARG A 147 6.25 -1.77 15.09
CA ARG A 147 6.26 -1.29 16.49
C ARG A 147 6.10 -2.42 17.52
N ALA A 148 5.48 -3.53 17.14
CA ALA A 148 5.22 -4.66 18.04
C ALA A 148 6.35 -5.70 18.05
N ILE A 149 7.36 -5.57 17.18
CA ILE A 149 8.43 -6.55 17.05
C ILE A 149 9.42 -6.42 18.21
N THR A 150 9.79 -7.57 18.77
CA THR A 150 10.92 -7.65 19.70
C THR A 150 12.21 -7.73 18.90
N TRP A 151 12.96 -6.62 18.86
CA TRP A 151 14.22 -6.54 18.12
C TRP A 151 15.35 -7.26 18.86
N THR A 152 16.15 -8.01 18.11
CA THR A 152 17.36 -8.68 18.61
C THR A 152 18.61 -8.14 17.93
N ARG A 153 19.79 -8.47 18.47
CA ARG A 153 21.07 -7.98 17.94
C ARG A 153 21.21 -8.38 16.47
N GLY A 154 21.53 -7.40 15.61
CA GLY A 154 21.69 -7.62 14.16
C GLY A 154 20.37 -7.59 13.35
N THR A 155 19.27 -7.18 14.00
CA THR A 155 17.97 -6.87 13.37
C THR A 155 17.61 -5.40 13.62
N GLY A 156 16.61 -4.89 12.91
CA GLY A 156 16.23 -3.48 12.91
C GLY A 156 16.50 -2.80 11.58
N GLY A 157 16.40 -1.47 11.58
CA GLY A 157 16.52 -0.65 10.39
C GLY A 157 16.07 0.79 10.64
N GLU A 158 16.23 1.61 9.63
CA GLU A 158 15.93 3.03 9.68
C GLU A 158 15.12 3.44 8.46
N PHE A 159 14.23 4.41 8.67
CA PHE A 159 13.50 5.13 7.65
C PHE A 159 13.97 6.56 7.69
N VAL A 160 14.27 7.09 6.51
CA VAL A 160 14.68 8.46 6.29
C VAL A 160 13.67 9.11 5.36
N GLY A 161 13.40 10.39 5.59
CA GLY A 161 12.53 11.17 4.75
C GLY A 161 13.12 12.55 4.52
N ASN A 162 12.45 13.28 3.63
CA ASN A 162 12.72 14.67 3.39
C ASN A 162 11.44 15.37 2.95
N ASP A 163 11.37 16.67 3.15
CA ASP A 163 10.28 17.49 2.66
C ASP A 163 10.81 18.81 2.05
N GLU A 164 9.96 19.46 1.27
CA GLU A 164 10.27 20.70 0.56
C GLU A 164 10.67 21.85 1.49
N HIS A 165 10.17 21.86 2.73
CA HIS A 165 10.46 22.91 3.71
C HIS A 165 11.80 22.68 4.44
N ASN A 166 12.27 21.44 4.49
CA ASN A 166 13.58 21.11 5.02
C ASN A 166 14.72 21.40 4.01
N ARG A 167 14.40 21.93 2.81
CA ARG A 167 15.34 22.41 1.77
C ARG A 167 15.59 23.93 1.81
N ASP A 168 15.11 24.66 2.83
CA ASP A 168 15.04 26.13 2.85
C ASP A 168 16.40 26.88 2.93
N SER A 169 17.55 26.20 2.93
CA SER A 169 18.85 26.87 2.75
C SER A 169 19.41 26.66 1.35
N ARG A 170 19.65 27.77 0.64
CA ARG A 170 20.39 27.82 -0.64
C ARG A 170 21.92 27.69 -0.45
N ASP A 171 22.40 27.43 0.76
CA ASP A 171 23.82 27.25 1.06
C ASP A 171 24.26 25.80 0.77
N SER A 172 25.56 25.63 0.50
CA SER A 172 26.18 24.32 0.35
C SER A 172 26.05 23.53 1.66
N GLY A 173 25.21 22.48 1.66
CA GLY A 173 24.93 21.62 2.82
C GLY A 173 23.54 21.81 3.48
N GLY A 174 22.67 22.66 2.93
CA GLY A 174 21.48 23.22 3.59
C GLY A 174 20.15 22.44 3.58
N GLY A 175 20.13 21.11 3.50
CA GLY A 175 18.84 20.39 3.59
C GLY A 175 18.98 18.88 3.77
N GLY A 176 19.25 18.47 5.00
CA GLY A 176 19.52 17.06 5.34
C GLY A 176 18.26 16.20 5.36
N ASN A 177 18.35 14.98 4.83
CA ASN A 177 17.38 13.93 5.13
C ASN A 177 17.29 13.76 6.65
N TYR A 178 16.10 13.53 7.18
CA TYR A 178 15.89 13.27 8.60
C TYR A 178 15.38 11.84 8.82
N THR A 179 15.75 11.26 9.96
CA THR A 179 15.21 9.98 10.39
C THR A 179 13.73 10.14 10.72
N THR A 180 12.86 9.42 10.02
CA THR A 180 11.42 9.40 10.30
C THR A 180 11.04 8.28 11.25
N ALA A 181 11.77 7.16 11.24
CA ALA A 181 11.59 6.07 12.19
C ALA A 181 12.85 5.23 12.32
N CYS A 182 13.14 4.76 13.53
CA CYS A 182 14.24 3.83 13.79
C CYS A 182 13.73 2.61 14.56
N PHE A 183 14.15 1.42 14.13
CA PHE A 183 13.77 0.14 14.71
C PHE A 183 15.04 -0.64 15.05
N GLY A 184 15.12 -1.20 16.24
CA GLY A 184 16.30 -1.97 16.65
C GLY A 184 16.35 -2.21 18.14
N VAL A 185 17.42 -2.90 18.58
CA VAL A 185 17.65 -3.10 20.01
C VAL A 185 17.88 -1.74 20.66
N GLN A 186 17.08 -1.41 21.69
CA GLN A 186 17.36 -0.26 22.54
C GLN A 186 18.76 -0.43 23.12
N ARG A 187 19.71 0.39 22.66
CA ARG A 187 20.94 0.62 23.41
C ARG A 187 20.51 1.39 24.66
N SER A 188 20.78 0.83 25.83
CA SER A 188 20.51 1.46 27.12
C SER A 188 21.01 2.90 27.12
N GLY A 189 20.07 3.86 27.14
CA GLY A 189 20.30 5.30 27.16
C GLY A 189 19.65 6.03 25.98
N ASN A 190 18.34 6.29 26.08
CA ASN A 190 17.47 7.21 25.28
C ASN A 190 17.76 7.31 23.77
N VAL A 191 16.81 7.05 22.87
CA VAL A 191 15.65 7.93 22.57
C VAL A 191 14.53 7.10 21.90
N ILE A 192 13.29 7.33 22.33
CA ILE A 192 12.07 7.08 21.53
C ILE A 192 11.80 8.34 20.73
N LEU A 193 11.69 8.26 19.41
CA LEU A 193 10.89 9.19 18.61
C LEU A 193 10.12 8.40 17.53
N TYR A 194 8.84 8.74 17.39
CA TYR A 194 7.72 7.96 16.83
C TYR A 194 7.59 7.97 15.31
#